data_AF-A0A3R8N3F1-F1
#
_entry.id   AF-A0A3R8N3F1-F1
#
_cell.length_a   1.000
_cell.length_b   1.000
_cell.length_c   1.000
_cell.angle_alpha   90.00
_cell.angle_beta   90.00
_cell.angle_gamma   90.00
#
_symmetry.space_group_name_H-M   'P 1'
#
loop_
_entity.id
_entity.type
_entity.pdbx_description
1 polymer ?
#
loop_
_entity_poly.entity_id
_entity_poly.type
_entity_poly.pdbx_seq_one_letter_code
_entity_poly.pdbx_strand_id
1 'polypeptide(L)'
;RDYVAAENRYCEHRMAHLAGLRNTLFEELKSHVEETDMSVPTRVNDYWYFTRTQQGKQYGVQCRIPVRGENDWEPPVVDSKGEPGSMPGEQIV
;
A
#
# COMPACT_ATOMS: atom_id res chain seq x y z
N ARG A 1 -18.51 -28.60 -1.48
CA ARG A 1 -18.97 -27.22 -1.16
C ARG A 1 -19.68 -27.20 0.18
N ASP A 2 -20.60 -28.14 0.43
CA ASP A 2 -21.39 -28.19 1.67
C ASP A 2 -20.57 -28.39 2.95
N TYR A 3 -19.52 -29.21 2.88
CA TYR A 3 -18.59 -29.40 4.00
C TYR A 3 -17.91 -28.07 4.40
N VAL A 4 -17.31 -27.35 3.45
CA VAL A 4 -16.66 -26.05 3.71
C VAL A 4 -17.65 -25.03 4.28
N ALA A 5 -18.88 -25.00 3.77
CA ALA A 5 -19.92 -24.11 4.30
C ALA A 5 -20.33 -24.50 5.74
N ALA A 6 -20.34 -25.79 6.09
CA ALA A 6 -20.60 -26.25 7.45
C ALA A 6 -19.47 -25.83 8.41
N GLU A 7 -18.21 -25.99 8.00
CA GLU A 7 -17.04 -25.54 8.78
C GLU A 7 -17.05 -24.01 8.99
N ASN A 8 -17.39 -23.23 7.95
CA ASN A 8 -17.51 -21.77 8.08
C ASN A 8 -18.58 -21.37 9.11
N ARG A 9 -19.76 -22.00 9.07
CA ARG A 9 -20.84 -21.74 10.06
C ARG A 9 -20.45 -22.12 11.47
N TYR A 10 -19.74 -23.23 11.64
CA TYR A 10 -19.22 -23.62 12.95
C TYR A 10 -18.24 -22.57 13.49
N CYS A 11 -17.30 -22.10 12.65
CA CYS A 11 -16.36 -21.04 13.00
C CYS A 11 -17.09 -19.75 13.40
N GLU A 12 -18.05 -19.28 12.58
CA GLU A 12 -18.88 -18.10 12.86
C GLU A 12 -19.57 -18.19 14.23
N HIS A 13 -20.21 -19.33 14.52
CA HIS A 13 -20.88 -19.55 15.80
C HIS A 13 -19.92 -19.55 16.98
N ARG A 14 -18.78 -20.27 16.86
CA ARG A 14 -17.75 -20.32 17.90
C ARG A 14 -17.12 -18.95 18.17
N MET A 15 -16.98 -18.12 17.14
CA MET A 15 -16.38 -16.79 17.24
C MET A 15 -17.37 -15.66 17.55
N ALA A 16 -18.68 -15.92 17.57
CA ALA A 16 -19.71 -14.89 17.72
C ALA A 16 -19.53 -14.02 18.97
N HIS A 17 -19.20 -14.63 20.11
CA HIS A 17 -18.95 -13.94 21.38
C HIS A 17 -17.72 -13.02 21.36
N LEU A 18 -16.81 -13.18 20.39
CA LEU A 18 -15.60 -12.36 20.23
C LEU A 18 -15.80 -11.22 19.23
N ALA A 19 -17.01 -11.01 18.69
CA ALA A 19 -17.26 -10.00 17.67
C ALA A 19 -16.85 -8.58 18.10
N GLY A 20 -17.11 -8.21 19.36
CA GLY A 20 -16.68 -6.92 19.92
C GLY A 20 -15.15 -6.79 19.93
N LEU A 21 -14.44 -7.77 20.49
CA LEU A 21 -12.98 -7.77 20.54
C LEU A 21 -12.36 -7.73 19.14
N ARG A 22 -12.90 -8.51 18.19
CA ARG A 22 -12.42 -8.50 16.81
C ARG A 22 -12.57 -7.12 16.15
N ASN A 23 -13.68 -6.43 16.40
CA ASN A 23 -13.88 -5.08 15.88
C ASN A 23 -12.90 -4.09 16.52
N THR A 24 -12.68 -4.16 17.83
CA THR A 24 -11.68 -3.32 18.52
C THR A 24 -10.28 -3.52 17.94
N LEU A 25 -9.82 -4.76 17.83
CA LEU A 25 -8.51 -5.08 17.28
C LEU A 25 -8.40 -4.67 15.80
N PHE A 26 -9.48 -4.77 15.03
CA PHE A 26 -9.50 -4.32 13.64
C PHE A 26 -9.31 -2.80 13.53
N GLU A 27 -10.05 -2.01 14.30
CA GLU A 27 -9.90 -0.55 14.29
C GLU A 27 -8.54 -0.10 14.83
N GLU A 28 -8.03 -0.74 15.89
CA GLU A 28 -6.69 -0.50 16.41
C GLU A 28 -5.62 -0.76 15.34
N LEU A 29 -5.64 -1.96 14.73
CA LEU A 29 -4.70 -2.31 13.68
C LEU A 29 -4.81 -1.35 12.49
N LYS A 30 -6.03 -1.02 12.06
CA LYS A 30 -6.27 -0.08 10.96
C LYS A 30 -5.69 1.30 11.27
N SER A 31 -5.86 1.80 12.50
CA SER A 31 -5.32 3.11 12.90
C SER A 31 -3.78 3.15 12.91
N HIS A 32 -3.12 2.00 12.97
CA HIS A 32 -1.67 1.87 12.89
C HIS A 32 -1.16 1.66 11.46
N VAL A 33 -2.05 1.57 10.47
CA VAL A 33 -1.67 1.46 9.05
C VAL A 33 -1.81 2.82 8.40
N GLU A 34 -0.67 3.39 7.98
CA GLU A 34 -0.67 4.55 7.09
C GLU A 34 -1.06 4.09 5.68
N GLU A 35 -2.34 4.26 5.32
CA GLU A 35 -2.85 3.78 4.03
C GLU A 35 -2.28 4.57 2.83
N THR A 36 -1.98 5.86 3.03
CA THR A 36 -1.36 6.73 2.03
C THR A 36 0.09 6.98 2.40
N ASP A 37 0.98 6.26 1.74
CA ASP A 37 2.41 6.29 2.01
C ASP A 37 3.22 6.08 0.71
N MET A 38 4.53 6.29 0.78
CA MET A 38 5.44 6.11 -0.33
C MET A 38 6.78 5.55 0.15
N SER A 39 7.30 4.56 -0.59
CA SER A 39 8.61 4.00 -0.32
C SER A 39 9.73 4.99 -0.61
N VAL A 40 10.84 4.92 0.12
CA VAL A 40 12.05 5.69 -0.20
C VAL A 40 12.49 5.47 -1.66
N PRO A 41 12.66 6.53 -2.47
CA PRO A 41 13.11 6.38 -3.86
C PRO A 41 14.46 5.70 -3.96
N THR A 42 14.55 4.68 -4.80
CA THR A 42 15.78 3.91 -5.02
C THR A 42 16.22 4.06 -6.47
N ARG A 43 17.48 4.47 -6.68
CA ARG A 43 18.04 4.59 -8.03
C ARG A 43 18.44 3.23 -8.58
N VAL A 44 17.98 2.93 -9.80
CA VAL A 44 18.41 1.78 -10.60
C VAL A 44 18.68 2.29 -12.01
N ASN A 45 19.96 2.28 -12.40
CA ASN A 45 20.45 2.85 -13.66
C ASN A 45 19.98 4.31 -13.86
N ASP A 46 19.22 4.54 -14.93
CA ASP A 46 18.74 5.84 -15.38
C ASP A 46 17.39 6.25 -14.76
N TYR A 47 16.90 5.51 -13.75
CA TYR A 47 15.61 5.77 -13.12
C TYR A 47 15.67 5.71 -11.59
N TRP A 48 14.85 6.55 -10.96
CA TRP A 48 14.43 6.43 -9.57
C TRP A 48 13.12 5.66 -9.49
N TYR A 49 13.08 4.59 -8.71
CA TYR A 49 11.91 3.76 -8.49
C TYR A 49 11.34 4.00 -7.10
N PHE A 50 10.01 4.04 -7.00
CA PHE A 50 9.29 4.11 -5.74
C PHE A 50 7.89 3.51 -5.90
N THR A 51 7.25 3.16 -4.79
CA THR A 51 5.86 2.70 -4.74
C THR A 51 5.05 3.69 -3.94
N ARG A 52 3.81 3.97 -4.37
CA ARG A 52 2.82 4.73 -3.57
C ARG A 52 1.66 3.83 -3.19
N THR A 53 1.26 3.87 -1.94
CA THR A 53 -0.03 3.34 -1.48
C THR A 53 -1.02 4.49 -1.34
N GLN A 54 -2.30 4.20 -1.51
CA GLN A 54 -3.37 5.19 -1.37
C GLN A 54 -4.47 4.63 -0.50
N GLN A 55 -5.07 5.53 0.31
CA GLN A 55 -6.24 5.20 1.11
C GLN A 55 -7.36 4.56 0.29
N GLY A 56 -7.90 3.44 0.80
CA GLY A 56 -8.96 2.69 0.16
C GLY A 56 -8.54 1.89 -1.09
N LYS A 57 -7.25 1.90 -1.47
CA LYS A 57 -6.71 1.02 -2.51
C LYS A 57 -6.05 -0.19 -1.88
N GLN A 58 -6.33 -1.37 -2.42
CA GLN A 58 -5.75 -2.61 -1.91
C GLN A 58 -4.32 -2.86 -2.38
N TYR A 59 -3.86 -2.15 -3.42
CA TYR A 59 -2.56 -2.36 -4.03
C TYR A 59 -1.82 -1.03 -4.16
N GLY A 60 -0.51 -1.08 -3.88
CA GLY A 60 0.39 0.01 -4.20
C GLY A 60 0.63 0.12 -5.71
N VAL A 61 0.95 1.32 -6.16
CA VAL A 61 1.29 1.64 -7.55
C VAL A 61 2.79 1.80 -7.65
N GLN A 62 3.41 1.04 -8.57
CA GLN A 62 4.83 1.14 -8.84
C GLN A 62 5.08 2.27 -9.84
N CYS A 63 5.96 3.20 -9.46
CA CYS A 63 6.30 4.37 -10.24
C CYS A 63 7.80 4.46 -10.47
N ARG A 64 8.20 5.14 -11.54
CA ARG A 64 9.57 5.54 -11.78
C ARG A 64 9.68 6.92 -12.41
N ILE A 65 10.78 7.63 -12.13
CA ILE A 65 11.12 8.93 -12.72
C ILE A 65 12.55 8.84 -13.28
N PRO A 66 12.83 9.35 -14.48
CA PRO A 66 14.20 9.35 -15.02
C PRO A 66 15.14 10.20 -14.16
N VAL A 67 16.38 9.75 -14.02
CA VAL A 67 17.45 10.51 -13.36
C VAL A 67 17.77 11.75 -14.22
N ARG A 68 18.00 12.91 -13.57
CA ARG A 68 18.21 14.19 -14.29
C ARG A 68 19.58 14.29 -14.96
N GLY A 69 20.58 13.56 -14.45
CA GLY A 69 21.91 13.43 -15.03
C GLY A 69 22.71 12.31 -14.38
N GLU A 70 23.72 11.78 -15.06
CA GLU A 70 24.46 10.59 -14.60
C GLU A 70 25.04 10.74 -13.17
N ASN A 71 25.51 11.94 -12.81
CA ASN A 71 26.07 12.25 -11.50
C ASN A 71 25.03 12.74 -10.47
N ASP A 72 23.75 12.79 -10.83
CA ASP A 72 22.68 13.19 -9.92
C ASP A 72 22.23 12.00 -9.05
N TRP A 73 22.71 11.97 -7.81
CA TRP A 73 22.34 10.97 -6.80
C TRP A 73 21.35 11.51 -5.77
N GLU A 74 20.77 12.68 -6.00
CA GLU A 74 19.74 13.24 -5.14
C GLU A 74 18.40 12.57 -5.44
N PRO A 75 17.77 11.89 -4.47
CA PRO A 75 16.45 11.30 -4.67
C PRO A 75 15.41 12.38 -4.98
N PRO A 76 14.44 12.12 -5.87
CA PRO A 76 13.37 13.07 -6.12
C PRO A 76 12.52 13.25 -4.86
N VAL A 77 12.12 14.50 -4.59
CA VAL A 77 11.08 14.79 -3.60
C VAL A 77 9.74 14.37 -4.19
N VAL A 78 9.17 13.29 -3.65
CA VAL A 78 7.88 12.75 -4.08
C VAL A 78 6.86 13.06 -2.99
N ASP A 79 5.69 13.58 -3.39
CA ASP A 79 4.55 13.73 -2.49
C ASP A 79 3.84 12.37 -2.35
N SER A 80 3.81 11.82 -1.13
CA SER A 80 3.12 10.55 -0.85
C SER A 80 1.61 10.65 -1.03
N LYS A 81 1.03 11.85 -0.94
CA LYS A 81 -0.40 12.10 -1.17
C LYS A 81 -0.74 12.44 -2.61
N GLY A 82 0.27 12.60 -3.47
CA GLY A 82 0.09 12.89 -4.89
C GLY A 82 -0.38 11.67 -5.68
N GLU A 83 -1.30 11.89 -6.62
CA GLU A 83 -1.78 10.85 -7.53
C GLU A 83 -0.61 10.25 -8.35
N PRO A 84 -0.49 8.92 -8.48
CA PRO A 84 0.49 8.26 -9.35
C PRO A 84 0.48 8.83 -10.76
N GLY A 85 1.65 9.13 -11.29
CA GLY A 85 1.84 9.79 -12.59
C GLY A 85 1.64 11.31 -12.58
N SER A 86 1.38 11.95 -11.43
CA SER A 86 1.20 13.40 -11.36
C SER A 86 2.51 14.20 -11.44
N MET A 87 3.66 13.58 -11.19
CA MET A 87 4.94 14.29 -11.26
C MET A 87 5.48 14.36 -12.70
N PRO A 88 6.19 15.45 -13.07
CA PRO A 88 6.81 15.55 -14.40
C PRO A 88 7.79 14.40 -14.68
N GLY A 89 7.58 13.70 -15.78
CA GLY A 89 8.42 12.56 -16.20
C GLY A 89 8.15 11.25 -15.43
N GLU A 90 7.17 11.24 -14.53
CA GLU A 90 6.75 10.03 -13.82
C GLU A 90 6.07 9.04 -14.75
N GLN A 91 6.42 7.77 -14.58
CA GLN A 91 5.87 6.64 -15.31
C GLN A 91 5.35 5.61 -14.33
N ILE A 92 4.12 5.15 -14.54
CA ILE A 92 3.56 3.99 -13.84
C ILE A 92 4.05 2.74 -14.58
N VAL A 93 4.52 1.74 -13.83
CA VAL A 93 5.09 0.48 -14.36
C VAL A 93 4.02 -0.61 -14.43
#